data_AF-A0A1G4SG37-F1
#
_entry.id   AF-A0A1G4SG37-F1
#
_cell.length_a   1.000
_cell.length_b   1.000
_cell.length_c   1.000
_cell.angle_alpha   90.00
_cell.angle_beta   90.00
_cell.angle_gamma   90.00
#
_symmetry.space_group_name_H-M   'P 1'
#
loop_
_entity.id
_entity.type
_entity.pdbx_description
1 polymer ?
#
loop_
_entity_poly.entity_id
_entity_poly.type
_entity_poly.pdbx_seq_one_letter_code
_entity_poly.pdbx_strand_id
1 'polypeptide(L)'
;MARKAAIVLGHSHLSAIVNCLVDRPGDPAPDDECIEYYIFDTVRMGADFQFSIPGSSGGLILNPAIFDMIRSKVPADRDLIYISMFGGNAHNALTLLEHPRPFDFILPEAPDLPRIAGAELVPADYIAAFLLRLAYRYILNAETLRNATDRPVYHLESPPPIGDDKFVTSHLEQYFRDQTTEAEPKIAPRILRYKLWRLHSRIIQGASESRNITFVASPPEAQDDEGFLRPEGYGNDSTHAGPGYADLCLRQFEKMLGLRYSGWNWLY
;
A
#
# COMPACT_ATOMS: atom_id res chain seq x y z
N MET A 1 7.48 -20.37 22.26
CA MET A 1 8.33 -19.28 21.74
C MET A 1 7.85 -18.95 20.33
N ALA A 2 7.32 -17.74 20.09
CA ALA A 2 6.69 -17.41 18.81
C ALA A 2 7.75 -16.97 17.79
N ARG A 3 8.10 -17.86 16.86
CA ARG A 3 8.89 -17.52 15.67
C ARG A 3 7.93 -17.31 14.51
N LYS A 4 7.75 -16.07 14.07
CA LYS A 4 6.81 -15.76 12.99
C LYS A 4 7.51 -15.63 11.64
N ALA A 5 6.85 -16.13 10.61
CA ALA A 5 7.17 -15.84 9.22
C ALA A 5 6.06 -14.95 8.65
N ALA A 6 6.42 -13.73 8.27
CA ALA A 6 5.49 -12.78 7.68
C ALA A 6 5.59 -12.83 6.17
N ILE A 7 4.54 -13.32 5.52
CA ILE A 7 4.45 -13.37 4.06
C ILE A 7 3.94 -12.02 3.57
N VAL A 8 4.80 -11.24 2.92
CA VAL A 8 4.47 -9.90 2.44
C VAL A 8 4.13 -9.96 0.96
N LEU A 9 2.90 -9.59 0.62
CA LEU A 9 2.31 -9.71 -0.71
C LEU A 9 1.94 -8.31 -1.24
N GLY A 10 2.43 -7.94 -2.41
CA GLY A 10 2.17 -6.61 -2.96
C GLY A 10 2.53 -6.42 -4.43
N HIS A 11 2.49 -5.15 -4.84
CA HIS A 11 2.93 -4.66 -6.15
C HIS A 11 4.04 -3.61 -5.94
N SER A 12 3.95 -2.45 -6.60
CA SER A 12 5.00 -1.44 -6.63
C SER A 12 5.43 -0.87 -5.27
N HIS A 13 4.50 -0.64 -4.32
CA HIS A 13 4.84 -0.13 -2.98
C HIS A 13 5.67 -1.11 -2.14
N LEU A 14 5.74 -2.38 -2.51
CA LEU A 14 6.59 -3.37 -1.86
C LEU A 14 8.08 -3.08 -2.08
N SER A 15 8.44 -2.36 -3.15
CA SER A 15 9.82 -1.95 -3.42
C SER A 15 10.43 -1.15 -2.27
N ALA A 16 9.64 -0.30 -1.59
CA ALA A 16 10.08 0.44 -0.41
C ALA A 16 10.48 -0.49 0.74
N ILE A 17 9.68 -1.55 0.98
CA ILE A 17 9.98 -2.57 1.99
C ILE A 17 11.27 -3.31 1.64
N VAL A 18 11.43 -3.75 0.39
CA VAL A 18 12.65 -4.46 -0.06
C VAL A 18 13.87 -3.57 0.10
N ASN A 19 13.82 -2.33 -0.36
CA ASN A 19 14.93 -1.38 -0.26
C ASN A 19 15.30 -1.08 1.20
N CYS A 20 14.32 -1.04 2.10
CA CYS A 20 14.58 -0.91 3.54
C CYS A 20 15.27 -2.17 4.09
N LEU A 21 14.77 -3.36 3.75
CA LEU A 21 15.25 -4.62 4.31
C LEU A 21 16.67 -5.01 3.86
N VAL A 22 17.09 -4.61 2.65
CA VAL A 22 18.43 -4.89 2.11
C VAL A 22 19.55 -4.43 3.05
N ASP A 23 19.41 -3.23 3.62
CA ASP A 23 20.43 -2.62 4.48
C ASP A 23 20.10 -2.72 5.98
N ARG A 24 18.97 -3.33 6.34
CA ARG A 24 18.52 -3.44 7.73
C ARG A 24 19.18 -4.64 8.41
N PRO A 25 20.03 -4.44 9.45
CA PRO A 25 20.62 -5.55 10.19
C PRO A 25 19.53 -6.30 10.98
N GLY A 26 19.50 -7.62 10.85
CA GLY A 26 18.67 -8.47 11.72
C GLY A 26 19.23 -8.53 13.14
N ASP A 27 18.36 -8.77 14.12
CA ASP A 27 18.74 -9.16 15.47
C ASP A 27 18.70 -10.69 15.56
N PRO A 28 19.83 -11.41 15.44
CA PRO A 28 19.87 -12.85 15.38
C PRO A 28 19.74 -13.52 16.76
N ALA A 29 19.27 -12.79 17.79
CA ALA A 29 19.13 -13.33 19.14
C ALA A 29 18.39 -14.69 19.10
N PRO A 30 19.07 -15.80 19.52
CA PRO A 30 18.56 -17.16 19.33
C PRO A 30 17.29 -17.47 20.13
N ASP A 31 17.06 -16.69 21.19
CA ASP A 31 16.02 -16.89 22.18
C ASP A 31 15.02 -15.72 22.13
N ASP A 32 13.88 -16.04 21.54
CA ASP A 32 12.53 -15.51 21.72
C ASP A 32 12.05 -14.24 21.00
N GLU A 33 10.87 -14.44 20.41
CA GLU A 33 9.95 -13.46 19.80
C GLU A 33 10.55 -12.66 18.64
N CYS A 34 10.69 -13.35 17.50
CA CYS A 34 11.19 -12.77 16.26
C CYS A 34 10.24 -12.93 15.08
N ILE A 35 10.43 -12.04 14.11
CA ILE A 35 9.75 -12.02 12.82
C ILE A 35 10.78 -12.04 11.69
N GLU A 36 10.57 -12.95 10.76
CA GLU A 36 11.30 -13.00 9.49
C GLU A 36 10.33 -12.69 8.35
N TYR A 37 10.74 -11.82 7.43
CA TYR A 37 9.88 -11.40 6.31
C TYR A 37 10.17 -12.22 5.06
N TYR A 38 9.14 -12.79 4.46
CA TYR A 38 9.23 -13.49 3.18
C TYR A 38 8.47 -12.68 2.13
N ILE A 39 9.22 -12.11 1.19
CA ILE A 39 8.72 -11.11 0.26
C ILE A 39 8.29 -11.75 -1.06
N PHE A 40 7.07 -11.42 -1.49
CA PHE A 40 6.53 -11.79 -2.79
C PHE A 40 6.14 -10.56 -3.59
N ASP A 41 6.98 -10.23 -4.56
CA ASP A 41 6.80 -9.09 -5.47
C ASP A 41 6.29 -9.56 -6.82
N THR A 42 5.06 -9.19 -7.16
CA THR A 42 4.48 -9.55 -8.47
C THR A 42 5.15 -8.88 -9.64
N VAL A 43 5.77 -7.71 -9.46
CA VAL A 43 6.50 -7.02 -10.53
C VAL A 43 7.65 -7.90 -11.02
N ARG A 44 8.27 -8.66 -10.12
CA ARG A 44 9.38 -9.57 -10.43
C ARG A 44 8.94 -10.92 -11.00
N MET A 45 7.69 -11.33 -10.75
CA MET A 45 7.12 -12.56 -11.32
C MET A 45 6.66 -12.41 -12.78
N GLY A 46 6.62 -11.17 -13.28
CA GLY A 46 6.19 -10.85 -14.64
C GLY A 46 4.71 -10.50 -14.75
N ALA A 47 4.35 -9.84 -15.86
CA ALA A 47 3.01 -9.28 -16.09
C ALA A 47 1.88 -10.33 -16.13
N ASP A 48 2.22 -11.60 -16.39
CA ASP A 48 1.25 -12.69 -16.49
C ASP A 48 0.88 -13.28 -15.12
N PHE A 49 1.64 -12.98 -14.06
CA PHE A 49 1.34 -13.52 -12.75
C PHE A 49 0.10 -12.84 -12.15
N GLN A 50 -0.90 -13.64 -11.79
CA GLN A 50 -2.12 -13.17 -11.14
C GLN A 50 -2.16 -13.66 -9.69
N PHE A 51 -2.38 -12.74 -8.74
CA PHE A 51 -2.64 -13.07 -7.33
C PHE A 51 -3.89 -13.94 -7.18
N SER A 52 -4.94 -13.58 -7.92
CA SER A 52 -6.22 -14.27 -7.91
C SER A 52 -6.51 -14.87 -9.28
N ILE A 53 -6.87 -16.15 -9.32
CA ILE A 53 -7.18 -16.90 -10.55
C ILE A 53 -8.59 -17.50 -10.48
N PRO A 54 -9.22 -17.86 -11.60
CA PRO A 54 -10.51 -18.56 -11.59
C PRO A 54 -10.44 -19.88 -10.81
N GLY A 55 -11.39 -20.08 -9.90
CA GLY A 55 -11.56 -21.34 -9.16
C GLY A 55 -12.31 -22.41 -9.97
N SER A 56 -12.08 -23.69 -9.63
CA SER A 56 -12.75 -24.82 -10.30
C SER A 56 -14.26 -24.86 -10.08
N SER A 57 -14.75 -24.29 -8.99
CA SER A 57 -16.18 -24.14 -8.65
C SER A 57 -16.77 -22.78 -9.04
N GLY A 58 -16.04 -21.98 -9.84
CA GLY A 58 -16.38 -20.59 -10.13
C GLY A 58 -15.80 -19.60 -9.11
N GLY A 59 -15.91 -18.31 -9.41
CA GLY A 59 -15.31 -17.24 -8.61
C GLY A 59 -13.78 -17.16 -8.75
N LEU A 60 -13.15 -16.33 -7.90
CA LEU A 60 -11.70 -16.18 -7.83
C LEU A 60 -11.17 -16.81 -6.56
N ILE A 61 -10.00 -17.45 -6.65
CA ILE A 61 -9.23 -18.01 -5.53
C ILE A 61 -7.82 -17.44 -5.54
N LEU A 62 -7.12 -17.48 -4.40
CA LEU A 62 -5.70 -17.13 -4.36
C LEU A 62 -4.93 -18.15 -5.22
N ASN A 63 -3.99 -17.66 -6.02
CA ASN A 63 -3.16 -18.50 -6.88
C ASN A 63 -2.40 -19.55 -6.03
N PRO A 64 -2.67 -20.86 -6.22
CA PRO A 64 -2.06 -21.92 -5.41
C PRO A 64 -0.53 -21.94 -5.44
N ALA A 65 0.08 -21.42 -6.52
CA ALA A 65 1.53 -21.30 -6.63
C ALA A 65 2.14 -20.50 -5.47
N ILE A 66 1.41 -19.51 -4.92
CA ILE A 66 1.85 -18.74 -3.75
C ILE A 66 2.07 -19.67 -2.55
N PHE A 67 1.17 -20.62 -2.32
CA PHE A 67 1.34 -21.59 -1.22
C PHE A 67 2.41 -22.62 -1.50
N ASP A 68 2.61 -23.03 -2.77
CA ASP A 68 3.74 -23.90 -3.13
C ASP A 68 5.07 -23.22 -2.78
N MET A 69 5.20 -21.94 -3.13
CA MET A 69 6.38 -21.14 -2.80
C MET A 69 6.58 -21.00 -1.28
N ILE A 70 5.52 -20.69 -0.51
CA ILE A 70 5.56 -20.64 0.96
C ILE A 70 6.04 -21.96 1.54
N ARG A 71 5.44 -23.09 1.14
CA ARG A 71 5.83 -24.43 1.63
C ARG A 71 7.28 -24.77 1.31
N SER A 72 7.80 -24.28 0.18
CA SER A 72 9.16 -24.58 -0.26
C SER A 72 10.24 -23.75 0.45
N LYS A 73 9.93 -22.51 0.88
CA LYS A 73 10.92 -21.56 1.41
C LYS A 73 10.80 -21.34 2.91
N VAL A 74 9.60 -21.41 3.46
CA VAL A 74 9.35 -21.06 4.87
C VAL A 74 9.50 -22.30 5.73
N PRO A 75 10.36 -22.28 6.77
CA PRO A 75 10.50 -23.42 7.68
C PRO A 75 9.16 -23.77 8.33
N ALA A 76 8.85 -25.07 8.37
CA ALA A 76 7.55 -25.58 8.82
C ALA A 76 7.25 -25.34 10.32
N ASP A 77 8.27 -24.99 11.12
CA ASP A 77 8.16 -24.67 12.54
C ASP A 77 7.75 -23.20 12.80
N ARG A 78 7.59 -22.38 11.75
CA ARG A 78 7.21 -20.97 11.87
C ARG A 78 5.69 -20.79 11.91
N ASP A 79 5.24 -19.88 12.76
CA ASP A 79 3.86 -19.41 12.75
C ASP A 79 3.68 -18.36 11.63
N LEU A 80 2.78 -18.62 10.70
CA LEU A 80 2.59 -17.76 9.54
C LEU A 80 1.66 -16.59 9.85
N ILE A 81 2.02 -15.41 9.37
CA ILE A 81 1.12 -14.27 9.22
C ILE A 81 1.25 -13.71 7.81
N TYR A 82 0.23 -13.01 7.36
CA TYR A 82 0.22 -12.41 6.03
C TYR A 82 0.11 -10.90 6.12
N ILE A 83 0.88 -10.20 5.30
CA ILE A 83 0.86 -8.75 5.18
C ILE A 83 0.56 -8.43 3.72
N SER A 84 -0.55 -7.74 3.48
CA SER A 84 -0.94 -7.30 2.14
C SER A 84 -0.68 -5.80 1.96
N MET A 85 -0.19 -5.45 0.76
CA MET A 85 0.04 -4.07 0.31
C MET A 85 -0.59 -3.85 -1.07
N PHE A 86 -1.80 -4.36 -1.28
CA PHE A 86 -2.50 -4.28 -2.56
C PHE A 86 -3.14 -2.91 -2.80
N GLY A 87 -3.01 -2.37 -4.00
CA GLY A 87 -3.77 -1.20 -4.43
C GLY A 87 -3.29 0.15 -3.90
N GLY A 88 -2.05 0.23 -3.38
CA GLY A 88 -1.57 1.42 -2.70
C GLY A 88 -1.57 2.72 -3.52
N ASN A 89 -1.60 2.63 -4.85
CA ASN A 89 -1.50 3.79 -5.74
C ASN A 89 -2.82 4.21 -6.43
N ALA A 90 -3.95 3.54 -6.14
CA ALA A 90 -5.19 3.76 -6.90
C ALA A 90 -5.75 5.18 -6.80
N HIS A 91 -5.47 5.89 -5.69
CA HIS A 91 -5.87 7.27 -5.49
C HIS A 91 -5.15 8.26 -6.42
N ASN A 92 -3.90 7.97 -6.84
CA ASN A 92 -3.14 8.84 -7.74
C ASN A 92 -3.62 8.77 -9.19
N ALA A 93 -4.36 7.73 -9.58
CA ALA A 93 -4.89 7.58 -10.93
C ALA A 93 -5.81 8.73 -11.37
N LEU A 94 -6.49 9.41 -10.43
CA LEU A 94 -7.29 10.59 -10.74
C LEU A 94 -6.58 11.91 -10.52
N THR A 95 -5.57 11.95 -9.65
CA THR A 95 -5.15 13.24 -9.06
C THR A 95 -3.68 13.43 -8.92
N LEU A 96 -2.86 12.60 -9.54
CA LEU A 96 -1.50 13.06 -9.72
C LEU A 96 -1.46 14.26 -10.68
N LEU A 97 -2.19 14.17 -11.79
CA LEU A 97 -2.35 15.26 -12.76
C LEU A 97 -3.60 16.09 -12.47
N GLU A 98 -3.52 17.38 -12.79
CA GLU A 98 -4.66 18.28 -12.71
C GLU A 98 -5.68 17.95 -13.80
N HIS A 99 -6.96 17.86 -13.42
CA HIS A 99 -8.03 17.61 -14.36
C HIS A 99 -8.35 18.89 -15.19
N PRO A 100 -8.63 18.79 -16.51
CA PRO A 100 -8.94 19.97 -17.35
C PRO A 100 -10.13 20.81 -16.85
N ARG A 101 -11.03 20.19 -16.10
CA ARG A 101 -12.04 20.86 -15.27
C ARG A 101 -11.67 20.65 -13.80
N PRO A 102 -10.99 21.61 -13.15
CA PRO A 102 -10.61 21.47 -11.75
C PRO A 102 -11.82 21.14 -10.89
N PHE A 103 -11.68 20.15 -10.01
CA PHE A 103 -12.76 19.73 -9.12
C PHE A 103 -12.25 19.60 -7.69
N ASP A 104 -13.18 19.65 -6.75
CA ASP A 104 -12.93 19.44 -5.33
C ASP A 104 -14.14 18.73 -4.71
N PHE A 105 -13.98 18.22 -3.50
CA PHE A 105 -15.08 17.66 -2.71
C PHE A 105 -14.88 17.95 -1.23
N ILE A 106 -15.95 17.77 -0.47
CA ILE A 106 -15.92 17.86 0.99
C ILE A 106 -15.60 16.47 1.51
N LEU A 107 -14.45 16.32 2.18
CA LEU A 107 -14.07 15.07 2.82
C LEU A 107 -14.94 14.88 4.08
N PRO A 108 -15.77 13.82 4.18
CA PRO A 108 -16.73 13.70 5.29
C PRO A 108 -16.09 13.67 6.68
N GLU A 109 -14.92 13.05 6.83
CA GLU A 109 -14.19 12.99 8.10
C GLU A 109 -13.43 14.27 8.47
N ALA A 110 -13.30 15.21 7.54
CA ALA A 110 -12.63 16.50 7.76
C ALA A 110 -13.26 17.59 6.86
N PRO A 111 -14.51 17.99 7.15
CA PRO A 111 -15.26 18.90 6.28
C PRO A 111 -14.68 20.31 6.21
N ASP A 112 -13.87 20.68 7.21
CA ASP A 112 -13.26 22.01 7.35
C ASP A 112 -11.92 22.15 6.61
N LEU A 113 -11.46 21.10 5.90
CA LEU A 113 -10.25 21.19 5.07
C LEU A 113 -10.38 22.30 4.00
N PRO A 114 -9.26 22.95 3.62
CA PRO A 114 -9.28 24.00 2.61
C PRO A 114 -9.97 23.56 1.31
N ARG A 115 -10.67 24.53 0.70
CA ARG A 115 -11.32 24.35 -0.60
C ARG A 115 -10.43 24.89 -1.70
N ILE A 116 -10.46 24.25 -2.86
CA ILE A 116 -9.73 24.72 -4.03
C ILE A 116 -10.56 25.83 -4.70
N ALA A 117 -9.98 27.02 -4.78
CA ALA A 117 -10.64 28.17 -5.38
C ALA A 117 -10.95 27.91 -6.86
N GLY A 118 -12.20 28.14 -7.27
CA GLY A 118 -12.65 27.96 -8.65
C GLY A 118 -12.88 26.51 -9.08
N ALA A 119 -12.68 25.52 -8.20
CA ALA A 119 -12.95 24.12 -8.49
C ALA A 119 -14.45 23.80 -8.44
N GLU A 120 -14.90 22.92 -9.33
CA GLU A 120 -16.25 22.36 -9.32
C GLU A 120 -16.42 21.39 -8.15
N LEU A 121 -17.48 21.57 -7.36
CA LEU A 121 -17.76 20.67 -6.24
C LEU A 121 -18.48 19.42 -6.71
N VAL A 122 -17.87 18.27 -6.45
CA VAL A 122 -18.42 16.96 -6.74
C VAL A 122 -18.83 16.27 -5.43
N PRO A 123 -19.97 15.54 -5.39
CA PRO A 123 -20.35 14.77 -4.21
C PRO A 123 -19.29 13.74 -3.83
N ALA A 124 -18.96 13.65 -2.53
CA ALA A 124 -17.97 12.70 -2.02
C ALA A 124 -18.32 11.24 -2.38
N ASP A 125 -19.60 10.87 -2.35
CA ASP A 125 -20.06 9.52 -2.70
C ASP A 125 -19.80 9.16 -4.17
N TYR A 126 -19.84 10.14 -5.07
CA TYR A 126 -19.51 9.92 -6.47
C TYR A 126 -18.02 9.62 -6.65
N ILE A 127 -17.16 10.38 -5.97
CA ILE A 127 -15.71 10.15 -5.95
C ILE A 127 -15.40 8.79 -5.30
N ALA A 128 -16.09 8.45 -4.20
CA ALA A 128 -15.92 7.18 -3.49
C ALA A 128 -16.29 5.99 -4.38
N ALA A 129 -17.40 6.06 -5.11
CA ALA A 129 -17.81 5.01 -6.04
C ALA A 129 -16.79 4.79 -7.16
N PHE A 130 -16.19 5.88 -7.66
CA PHE A 130 -15.12 5.80 -8.64
C PHE A 130 -13.85 5.14 -8.05
N LEU A 131 -13.39 5.60 -6.89
CA LEU A 131 -12.22 5.03 -6.21
C LEU A 131 -12.42 3.55 -5.90
N LEU A 132 -13.61 3.17 -5.45
CA LEU A 132 -13.96 1.77 -5.21
C LEU A 132 -13.83 0.92 -6.47
N ARG A 133 -14.25 1.44 -7.63
CA ARG A 133 -14.10 0.74 -8.92
C ARG A 133 -12.63 0.52 -9.28
N LEU A 134 -11.77 1.50 -9.04
CA LEU A 134 -10.32 1.34 -9.25
C LEU A 134 -9.69 0.36 -8.25
N ALA A 135 -10.12 0.43 -7.00
CA ALA A 135 -9.62 -0.41 -5.91
C ALA A 135 -10.13 -1.86 -5.97
N TYR A 136 -11.22 -2.11 -6.70
CA TYR A 136 -11.97 -3.37 -6.65
C TYR A 136 -11.11 -4.61 -6.84
N ARG A 137 -10.21 -4.62 -7.82
CA ARG A 137 -9.34 -5.78 -8.08
C ARG A 137 -8.34 -6.03 -6.95
N TYR A 138 -7.90 -4.99 -6.25
CA TYR A 138 -7.00 -5.11 -5.11
C TYR A 138 -7.74 -5.58 -3.86
N ILE A 139 -8.97 -5.12 -3.66
CA ILE A 139 -9.87 -5.62 -2.61
C ILE A 139 -10.15 -7.11 -2.83
N LEU A 140 -10.40 -7.53 -4.08
CA LEU A 140 -10.56 -8.94 -4.42
C LEU A 140 -9.30 -9.77 -4.10
N ASN A 141 -8.10 -9.25 -4.35
CA ASN A 141 -6.87 -9.97 -3.99
C ASN A 141 -6.71 -10.12 -2.46
N ALA A 142 -7.11 -9.12 -1.68
CA ALA A 142 -7.10 -9.22 -0.22
C ALA A 142 -8.14 -10.24 0.26
N GLU A 143 -9.31 -10.28 -0.38
CA GLU A 143 -10.38 -11.24 -0.10
C GLU A 143 -9.97 -12.68 -0.41
N THR A 144 -9.39 -12.93 -1.58
CA THR A 144 -8.94 -14.28 -1.96
C THR A 144 -7.81 -14.77 -1.05
N LEU A 145 -6.89 -13.88 -0.65
CA LEU A 145 -5.87 -14.18 0.35
C LEU A 145 -6.51 -14.59 1.69
N ARG A 146 -7.45 -13.79 2.20
CA ARG A 146 -8.14 -14.06 3.45
C ARG A 146 -8.92 -15.38 3.41
N ASN A 147 -9.60 -15.69 2.32
CA ASN A 147 -10.37 -16.93 2.15
C ASN A 147 -9.48 -18.17 2.04
N ALA A 148 -8.21 -18.00 1.65
CA ALA A 148 -7.29 -19.11 1.42
C ALA A 148 -6.47 -19.53 2.66
N THR A 149 -6.62 -18.83 3.78
CA THR A 149 -5.85 -19.12 5.01
C THR A 149 -6.71 -18.90 6.26
N ASP A 150 -6.38 -19.54 7.37
CA ASP A 150 -6.96 -19.31 8.70
C ASP A 150 -6.06 -18.40 9.57
N ARG A 151 -4.85 -18.09 9.08
CA ARG A 151 -3.84 -17.32 9.80
C ARG A 151 -4.15 -15.82 9.85
N PRO A 152 -3.56 -15.05 10.77
CA PRO A 152 -3.72 -13.60 10.77
C PRO A 152 -3.32 -12.96 9.44
N VAL A 153 -4.17 -12.05 8.93
CA VAL A 153 -3.91 -11.25 7.72
C VAL A 153 -4.01 -9.79 8.10
N TYR A 154 -3.00 -9.02 7.71
CA TYR A 154 -2.90 -7.59 7.92
C TYR A 154 -2.89 -6.89 6.55
N HIS A 155 -3.42 -5.68 6.50
CA HIS A 155 -3.30 -4.79 5.33
C HIS A 155 -2.61 -3.50 5.76
N LEU A 156 -1.45 -3.20 5.17
CA LEU A 156 -0.76 -1.93 5.45
C LEU A 156 -1.38 -0.83 4.60
N GLU A 157 -1.72 0.29 5.24
CA GLU A 157 -2.17 1.49 4.54
C GLU A 157 -1.10 1.97 3.55
N SER A 158 -1.57 2.48 2.40
CA SER A 158 -0.69 3.17 1.44
C SER A 158 -0.05 4.40 2.07
N PRO A 159 1.18 4.78 1.67
CA PRO A 159 1.80 5.99 2.19
C PRO A 159 0.90 7.22 1.98
N PRO A 160 0.95 8.20 2.91
CA PRO A 160 0.39 9.52 2.68
C PRO A 160 0.98 10.12 1.39
N PRO A 161 0.26 11.04 0.73
CA PRO A 161 0.77 11.66 -0.48
C PRO A 161 1.95 12.59 -0.17
N ILE A 162 2.83 12.79 -1.15
CA ILE A 162 3.93 13.74 -1.10
C ILE A 162 3.39 15.18 -1.14
N GLY A 163 3.60 15.96 -0.09
CA GLY A 163 3.08 17.34 0.01
C GLY A 163 3.81 18.37 -0.85
N ASP A 164 5.05 18.07 -1.27
CA ASP A 164 5.90 18.97 -2.05
C ASP A 164 5.59 18.89 -3.56
N ASP A 165 4.86 19.89 -4.05
CA ASP A 165 4.50 20.04 -5.46
C ASP A 165 5.71 20.14 -6.41
N LYS A 166 6.84 20.73 -5.95
CA LYS A 166 8.06 20.80 -6.78
C LYS A 166 8.69 19.42 -6.92
N PHE A 167 8.74 18.66 -5.83
CA PHE A 167 9.23 17.29 -5.85
C PHE A 167 8.40 16.45 -6.81
N VAL A 168 7.07 16.46 -6.65
CA VAL A 168 6.14 15.70 -7.50
C VAL A 168 6.32 16.03 -8.98
N THR A 169 6.41 17.31 -9.33
CA THR A 169 6.56 17.75 -10.73
C THR A 169 7.91 17.31 -11.33
N SER A 170 9.00 17.45 -10.56
CA SER A 170 10.35 17.09 -11.01
C SER A 170 10.58 15.57 -11.11
N HIS A 171 9.85 14.79 -10.33
CA HIS A 171 9.97 13.33 -10.25
C HIS A 171 8.78 12.59 -10.88
N LEU A 172 7.96 13.29 -11.67
CA LEU A 172 6.78 12.72 -12.32
C LEU A 172 7.19 11.59 -13.28
N GLU A 173 6.60 10.42 -13.08
CA GLU A 173 6.87 9.20 -13.84
C GLU A 173 6.40 9.33 -15.29
N GLN A 174 7.07 8.62 -16.20
CA GLN A 174 6.75 8.64 -17.63
C GLN A 174 5.28 8.27 -17.91
N TYR A 175 4.74 7.30 -17.17
CA TYR A 175 3.34 6.89 -17.29
C TYR A 175 2.37 8.08 -17.20
N PHE A 176 2.60 9.01 -16.26
CA PHE A 176 1.76 10.18 -16.08
C PHE A 176 2.07 11.26 -17.12
N ARG A 177 3.34 11.45 -17.49
CA ARG A 177 3.70 12.36 -18.59
C ARG A 177 2.98 12.00 -19.89
N ASP A 178 2.81 10.70 -20.16
CA ASP A 178 2.12 10.19 -21.34
C ASP A 178 0.58 10.37 -21.30
N GLN A 179 0.00 10.72 -20.15
CA GLN A 179 -1.46 10.97 -20.04
C GLN A 179 -1.86 12.40 -20.47
N THR A 180 -0.90 13.27 -20.77
CA THR A 180 -1.17 14.65 -21.17
C THR A 180 -0.36 15.05 -22.40
N THR A 181 -0.90 16.01 -23.17
CA THR A 181 -0.19 16.61 -24.31
C THR A 181 0.52 17.91 -23.91
N GLU A 182 0.39 18.36 -22.67
CA GLU A 182 1.08 19.56 -22.18
C GLU A 182 2.57 19.28 -21.99
N ALA A 183 3.43 20.19 -22.46
CA ALA A 183 4.89 20.06 -22.31
C ALA A 183 5.34 20.06 -20.84
N GLU A 184 4.60 20.78 -19.99
CA GLU A 184 4.78 20.81 -18.54
C GLU A 184 3.48 20.31 -17.88
N PRO A 185 3.40 19.03 -17.48
CA PRO A 185 2.21 18.49 -16.84
C PRO A 185 1.87 19.24 -15.55
N LYS A 186 0.65 19.75 -15.47
CA LYS A 186 0.12 20.31 -14.22
C LYS A 186 -0.26 19.19 -13.28
N ILE A 187 0.20 19.29 -12.03
CA ILE A 187 -0.14 18.35 -10.97
C ILE A 187 -1.34 18.84 -10.20
N ALA A 188 -2.16 17.93 -9.67
CA ALA A 188 -3.32 18.36 -8.90
C ALA A 188 -2.89 19.00 -7.57
N PRO A 189 -3.65 19.98 -7.06
CA PRO A 189 -3.33 20.63 -5.78
C PRO A 189 -3.15 19.62 -4.65
N ARG A 190 -2.10 19.78 -3.83
CA ARG A 190 -1.77 18.85 -2.73
C ARG A 190 -2.96 18.49 -1.85
N ILE A 191 -3.86 19.44 -1.57
CA ILE A 191 -5.04 19.19 -0.73
C ILE A 191 -6.03 18.21 -1.37
N LEU A 192 -6.18 18.21 -2.70
CA LEU A 192 -7.03 17.23 -3.39
C LEU A 192 -6.42 15.83 -3.31
N ARG A 193 -5.09 15.73 -3.51
CA ARG A 193 -4.33 14.49 -3.37
C ARG A 193 -4.50 13.89 -1.97
N TYR A 194 -4.42 14.73 -0.94
CA TYR A 194 -4.71 14.35 0.45
C TYR A 194 -6.14 13.84 0.65
N LYS A 195 -7.16 14.61 0.23
CA LYS A 195 -8.56 14.22 0.39
C LYS A 195 -8.85 12.86 -0.25
N LEU A 196 -8.28 12.59 -1.42
CA LEU A 196 -8.45 11.31 -2.12
C LEU A 196 -7.70 10.16 -1.47
N TRP A 197 -6.49 10.39 -0.98
CA TRP A 197 -5.78 9.38 -0.20
C TRP A 197 -6.59 8.98 1.05
N ARG A 198 -7.13 9.95 1.79
CA ARG A 198 -7.99 9.67 2.96
C ARG A 198 -9.26 8.89 2.59
N LEU A 199 -9.96 9.32 1.54
CA LEU A 199 -11.16 8.63 1.07
C LEU A 199 -10.84 7.21 0.58
N HIS A 200 -9.75 7.03 -0.15
CA HIS A 200 -9.26 5.72 -0.59
C HIS A 200 -8.89 4.83 0.60
N SER A 201 -8.12 5.37 1.55
CA SER A 201 -7.73 4.66 2.78
C SER A 201 -8.97 4.17 3.54
N ARG A 202 -9.98 5.02 3.73
CA ARG A 202 -11.25 4.66 4.36
C ARG A 202 -11.95 3.51 3.62
N ILE A 203 -11.97 3.53 2.29
CA ILE A 203 -12.54 2.45 1.47
C ILE A 203 -11.80 1.13 1.72
N ILE A 204 -10.46 1.16 1.69
CA ILE A 204 -9.62 -0.03 1.90
C ILE A 204 -9.74 -0.55 3.34
N GLN A 205 -9.77 0.33 4.33
CA GLN A 205 -9.99 -0.01 5.73
C GLN A 205 -11.32 -0.74 5.90
N GLY A 206 -12.43 -0.15 5.45
CA GLY A 206 -13.75 -0.79 5.55
C GLY A 206 -13.84 -2.12 4.80
N ALA A 207 -13.20 -2.22 3.64
CA ALA A 207 -13.13 -3.47 2.89
C ALA A 207 -12.30 -4.56 3.61
N SER A 208 -11.21 -4.17 4.28
CA SER A 208 -10.35 -5.08 5.06
C SER A 208 -11.07 -5.57 6.32
N GLU A 209 -11.60 -4.65 7.10
CA GLU A 209 -12.25 -4.95 8.38
C GLU A 209 -13.50 -5.82 8.20
N SER A 210 -14.31 -5.55 7.16
CA SER A 210 -15.47 -6.40 6.83
C SER A 210 -15.12 -7.85 6.45
N ARG A 211 -13.84 -8.14 6.21
CA ARG A 211 -13.31 -9.46 5.87
C ARG A 211 -12.42 -10.06 6.97
N ASN A 212 -12.40 -9.49 8.17
CA ASN A 212 -11.49 -9.91 9.25
C ASN A 212 -10.01 -9.83 8.83
N ILE A 213 -9.66 -8.78 8.07
CA ILE A 213 -8.29 -8.38 7.81
C ILE A 213 -7.99 -7.17 8.68
N THR A 214 -6.94 -7.24 9.48
CA THR A 214 -6.54 -6.14 10.36
C THR A 214 -5.91 -5.04 9.52
N PHE A 215 -6.56 -3.88 9.44
CA PHE A 215 -5.98 -2.70 8.81
C PHE A 215 -4.93 -2.06 9.72
N VAL A 216 -3.74 -1.81 9.18
CA VAL A 216 -2.63 -1.18 9.88
C VAL A 216 -2.40 0.19 9.25
N ALA A 217 -2.80 1.22 9.99
CA ALA A 217 -2.67 2.60 9.55
C ALA A 217 -1.20 2.99 9.34
N SER A 218 -0.98 3.98 8.49
CA SER A 218 0.33 4.57 8.25
C SER A 218 0.90 5.18 9.55
N PRO A 219 2.20 5.00 9.83
CA PRO A 219 2.81 5.54 11.04
C PRO A 219 2.59 7.06 11.18
N PRO A 220 2.15 7.57 12.34
CA PRO A 220 2.04 9.00 12.57
C PRO A 220 3.37 9.74 12.36
N GLU A 221 4.50 9.10 12.68
CA GLU A 221 5.84 9.64 12.50
C GLU A 221 6.22 9.85 11.03
N ALA A 222 5.53 9.18 10.09
CA ALA A 222 5.74 9.37 8.66
C ALA A 222 5.05 10.64 8.12
N GLN A 223 4.17 11.26 8.90
CA GLN A 223 3.35 12.40 8.49
C GLN A 223 3.88 13.71 9.06
N ASP A 224 3.87 14.77 8.25
CA ASP A 224 4.04 16.14 8.70
C ASP A 224 2.80 16.66 9.45
N ASP A 225 2.86 17.89 9.93
CA ASP A 225 1.78 18.50 10.73
C ASP A 225 0.49 18.73 9.91
N GLU A 226 0.57 18.65 8.58
CA GLU A 226 -0.55 18.75 7.64
C GLU A 226 -1.04 17.36 7.17
N GLY A 227 -0.43 16.27 7.62
CA GLY A 227 -0.79 14.89 7.27
C GLY A 227 -0.18 14.36 5.97
N PHE A 228 0.79 15.07 5.37
CA PHE A 228 1.50 14.62 4.18
C PHE A 228 2.75 13.83 4.55
N LEU A 229 3.25 13.02 3.62
CA LEU A 229 4.47 12.26 3.83
C LEU A 229 5.63 13.22 4.10
N ARG A 230 6.43 12.94 5.13
CA ARG A 230 7.65 13.71 5.42
C ARG A 230 8.71 13.47 4.33
N PRO A 231 9.58 14.46 4.04
CA PRO A 231 10.63 14.32 3.03
C PRO A 231 11.55 13.10 3.22
N GLU A 232 11.83 12.71 4.46
CA GLU A 232 12.63 11.52 4.79
C GLU A 232 11.97 10.20 4.34
N GLY A 233 10.66 10.25 4.12
CA GLY A 233 9.86 9.14 3.62
C GLY A 233 9.73 9.11 2.09
N TYR A 234 10.24 10.09 1.34
CA TYR A 234 10.07 10.14 -0.12
C TYR A 234 10.81 9.00 -0.83
N GLY A 235 10.18 8.49 -1.90
CA GLY A 235 10.82 7.59 -2.85
C GLY A 235 11.63 8.37 -3.90
N ASN A 236 11.95 7.69 -5.00
CA ASN A 236 12.65 8.30 -6.14
C ASN A 236 11.69 8.85 -7.21
N ASP A 237 10.38 8.72 -7.00
CA ASP A 237 9.33 9.12 -7.92
C ASP A 237 8.21 9.87 -7.20
N SER A 238 7.22 10.34 -7.95
CA SER A 238 6.20 11.22 -7.42
C SER A 238 5.04 10.51 -6.69
N THR A 239 5.02 9.18 -6.65
CA THR A 239 3.91 8.41 -6.06
C THR A 239 4.31 7.42 -4.97
N HIS A 240 5.53 6.90 -4.99
CA HIS A 240 6.00 5.91 -4.04
C HIS A 240 6.77 6.53 -2.88
N ALA A 241 6.62 5.92 -1.71
CA ALA A 241 7.47 6.21 -0.56
C ALA A 241 8.81 5.45 -0.67
N GLY A 242 9.79 5.94 0.07
CA GLY A 242 11.14 5.38 0.13
C GLY A 242 11.36 4.43 1.31
N PRO A 243 12.60 3.94 1.46
CA PRO A 243 12.97 3.02 2.54
C PRO A 243 12.78 3.62 3.95
N GLY A 244 12.86 4.94 4.12
CA GLY A 244 12.60 5.61 5.40
C GLY A 244 11.16 5.42 5.89
N TYR A 245 10.18 5.55 4.99
CA TYR A 245 8.77 5.25 5.29
C TYR A 245 8.56 3.77 5.63
N ALA A 246 9.20 2.89 4.85
CA ALA A 246 9.10 1.45 5.07
C ALA A 246 9.66 1.02 6.43
N ASP A 247 10.78 1.60 6.89
CA ASP A 247 11.33 1.31 8.23
C ASP A 247 10.34 1.68 9.33
N LEU A 248 9.67 2.83 9.23
CA LEU A 248 8.62 3.22 10.18
C LEU A 248 7.45 2.22 10.18
N CYS A 249 7.00 1.78 9.00
CA CYS A 249 5.93 0.78 8.88
C CYS A 249 6.32 -0.54 9.54
N LEU A 250 7.51 -1.06 9.24
CA LEU A 250 7.99 -2.33 9.78
C LEU A 250 8.19 -2.26 11.30
N ARG A 251 8.77 -1.17 11.82
CA ARG A 251 8.92 -0.97 13.27
C ARG A 251 7.58 -0.86 13.98
N GLN A 252 6.61 -0.14 13.42
CA GLN A 252 5.26 -0.07 13.97
C GLN A 252 4.64 -1.46 14.02
N PHE A 253 4.75 -2.23 12.93
CA PHE A 253 4.19 -3.57 12.83
C PHE A 253 4.85 -4.56 13.80
N GLU A 254 6.17 -4.55 13.88
CA GLU A 254 6.96 -5.31 14.86
C GLU A 254 6.57 -4.99 16.30
N LYS A 255 6.48 -3.70 16.64
CA LYS A 255 6.05 -3.22 17.96
C LYS A 255 4.63 -3.67 18.28
N MET A 256 3.71 -3.60 17.32
CA MET A 256 2.33 -4.06 17.47
C MET A 256 2.25 -5.56 17.80
N LEU A 257 3.18 -6.36 17.25
CA LEU A 257 3.24 -7.80 17.49
C LEU A 257 4.13 -8.20 18.67
N GLY A 258 4.90 -7.27 19.24
CA GLY A 258 5.92 -7.58 20.25
C GLY A 258 7.09 -8.40 19.71
N LEU A 259 7.42 -8.27 18.42
CA LEU A 259 8.44 -9.10 17.75
C LEU A 259 9.64 -8.27 17.33
N ARG A 260 10.81 -8.90 17.30
CA ARG A 260 12.05 -8.32 16.77
C ARG A 260 12.34 -8.83 15.36
N TYR A 261 12.80 -7.95 14.49
CA TYR A 261 13.23 -8.32 13.14
C TYR A 261 14.48 -9.21 13.17
N SER A 262 14.39 -10.42 12.59
CA SER A 262 15.52 -11.36 12.53
C SER A 262 16.10 -11.55 11.13
N GLY A 263 15.45 -11.05 10.08
CA GLY A 263 15.91 -11.19 8.70
C GLY A 263 14.78 -11.21 7.67
N TRP A 264 15.16 -11.35 6.41
CA TRP A 264 14.21 -11.46 5.31
C TRP A 264 14.73 -12.36 4.19
N ASN A 265 13.81 -12.86 3.39
CA ASN A 265 14.08 -13.70 2.22
C ASN A 265 13.06 -13.44 1.10
N TRP A 266 13.43 -13.77 -0.14
CA TRP A 266 12.48 -13.87 -1.23
C TRP A 266 11.66 -15.15 -1.13
N LEU A 267 10.40 -15.08 -1.57
CA LEU A 267 9.52 -16.25 -1.59
C LEU A 267 9.78 -17.19 -2.79
N TYR A 268 10.51 -16.74 -3.82
CA TYR A 268 10.90 -17.52 -4.99
C TYR A 268 12.42 -17.70 -5.07
#